data_AF-A0AAP8KKF5-F1
#
_entry.id   AF-A0AAP8KKF5-F1
#
_cell.length_a   1.000
_cell.length_b   1.000
_cell.length_c   1.000
_cell.angle_alpha   90.00
_cell.angle_beta   90.00
_cell.angle_gamma   90.00
#
_symmetry.space_group_name_H-M   'P 1'
#
loop_
_entity.id
_entity.type
_entity.pdbx_description
1 polymer ?
#
loop_
_entity_poly.entity_id
_entity_poly.type
_entity_poly.pdbx_seq_one_letter_code
_entity_poly.pdbx_strand_id
1 'polypeptide(L)'
;YKAVGVDPKIMGIGPAYAIPEVLSLSNLSVEDIDLIELNEAFASQTIASIKEVGLDISRTNVNGGAIALGHPLGATGAMLT
;
A
#
# COMPACT_ATOMS: atom_id res chain seq x y z
N TYR A 1 7.63 11.53 0.14
CA TYR A 1 6.40 11.10 -0.54
C TYR A 1 6.73 10.78 -1.99
N LYS A 2 6.00 9.87 -2.64
CA LYS A 2 6.16 9.54 -4.05
C LYS A 2 4.80 9.25 -4.68
N ALA A 3 4.60 9.69 -5.92
CA ALA A 3 3.42 9.39 -6.73
C ALA A 3 3.84 8.85 -8.10
N VAL A 4 3.08 7.90 -8.62
CA VAL A 4 3.31 7.23 -9.90
C VAL A 4 1.99 7.09 -10.66
N GLY A 5 2.04 7.02 -11.98
CA GLY A 5 0.90 6.72 -12.83
C GLY A 5 0.93 5.27 -13.29
N VAL A 6 -0.24 4.65 -13.40
CA VAL A 6 -0.43 3.29 -13.97
C VAL A 6 -1.58 3.32 -14.99
N ASP A 7 -1.72 2.27 -15.80
CA ASP A 7 -2.87 2.15 -16.71
C ASP A 7 -4.17 2.17 -15.88
N PRO A 8 -5.12 3.09 -16.18
CA PRO A 8 -6.38 3.21 -15.45
C PRO A 8 -7.18 1.90 -15.35
N LYS A 9 -7.06 1.00 -16.33
CA LYS A 9 -7.74 -0.31 -16.33
C LYS A 9 -7.30 -1.22 -15.19
N ILE A 10 -6.12 -0.98 -14.64
CA ILE A 10 -5.52 -1.77 -13.56
C ILE A 10 -5.14 -0.90 -12.38
N MET A 11 -5.77 0.27 -12.19
CA MET A 11 -5.36 1.29 -11.21
C MET A 11 -4.98 0.78 -9.81
N GLY A 12 -5.57 -0.33 -9.34
CA GLY A 12 -5.28 -0.94 -8.04
C GLY A 12 -3.84 -1.43 -7.88
N ILE A 13 -3.07 -1.61 -8.96
CA ILE A 13 -1.65 -1.99 -8.90
C ILE A 13 -0.71 -0.83 -8.58
N GLY A 14 -1.22 0.40 -8.43
CA GLY A 14 -0.40 1.58 -8.08
C GLY A 14 0.62 1.36 -6.95
N PRO A 15 0.26 0.72 -5.82
CA PRO A 15 1.20 0.48 -4.72
C PRO A 15 2.42 -0.36 -5.13
N ALA A 16 2.25 -1.31 -6.05
CA ALA A 16 3.33 -2.15 -6.53
C ALA A 16 4.45 -1.37 -7.23
N TYR A 17 4.15 -0.18 -7.76
CA TYR A 17 5.11 0.71 -8.41
C TYR A 17 5.55 1.84 -7.48
N ALA A 18 4.63 2.38 -6.68
CA ALA A 18 4.92 3.50 -5.79
C ALA A 18 5.83 3.11 -4.63
N ILE A 19 5.67 1.92 -4.05
CA ILE A 19 6.43 1.48 -2.88
C ILE A 19 7.93 1.29 -3.23
N PRO A 20 8.32 0.58 -4.29
CA PRO A 20 9.74 0.48 -4.66
C PRO A 20 10.39 1.84 -4.94
N GLU A 21 9.66 2.76 -5.58
CA GLU A 21 10.19 4.09 -5.87
C GLU A 21 10.38 4.94 -4.61
N VAL A 22 9.47 4.89 -3.63
CA VAL A 22 9.66 5.64 -2.37
C VAL A 22 10.79 5.04 -1.53
N LEU A 23 10.90 3.71 -1.47
CA LEU A 23 11.97 3.01 -0.75
C LEU A 23 13.35 3.36 -1.31
N SER A 24 13.48 3.33 -2.64
CA SER A 24 14.70 3.75 -3.36
C SER A 24 15.08 5.21 -3.06
N LEU A 25 14.11 6.13 -3.06
CA LEU A 25 14.35 7.54 -2.72
C LEU A 25 14.78 7.75 -1.26
N SER A 26 14.31 6.89 -0.35
CA SER A 26 14.70 6.92 1.06
C SER A 26 15.95 6.10 1.39
N ASN A 27 16.52 5.37 0.41
CA ASN A 27 17.59 4.41 0.61
C ASN A 27 17.25 3.37 1.72
N LEU A 28 16.02 2.88 1.68
CA LEU A 28 15.48 1.85 2.58
C LEU A 28 15.07 0.62 1.77
N SER A 29 14.98 -0.51 2.46
CA SER A 29 14.43 -1.78 1.98
C SER A 29 13.06 -2.04 2.63
N VAL A 30 12.33 -3.06 2.15
CA VAL A 30 11.02 -3.44 2.74
C VAL A 30 11.23 -3.96 4.18
N GLU A 31 12.37 -4.61 4.41
CA GLU A 31 12.75 -5.18 5.69
C GLU A 31 12.87 -4.10 6.78
N ASP A 32 13.30 -2.90 6.40
CA ASP A 32 13.46 -1.74 7.29
C ASP A 32 12.12 -1.12 7.74
N ILE A 33 10.96 -1.57 7.21
CA ILE A 33 9.64 -0.96 7.46
C ILE A 33 8.84 -1.75 8.49
N ASP A 34 8.79 -1.26 9.73
CA ASP A 34 8.14 -1.94 10.87
C ASP A 34 6.63 -2.14 10.74
N LEU A 35 5.94 -1.13 10.23
CA LEU A 35 4.49 -1.11 10.07
C LEU A 35 4.15 -0.64 8.67
N ILE A 36 3.27 -1.38 8.00
CA ILE A 36 2.83 -1.08 6.65
C ILE A 36 1.32 -0.84 6.68
N GLU A 37 0.90 0.38 6.38
CA GLU A 37 -0.50 0.72 6.17
C GLU A 37 -0.76 0.83 4.66
N LEU A 38 -1.43 -0.17 4.11
CA LEU A 38 -1.77 -0.28 2.70
C LEU A 38 -3.29 -0.23 2.55
N ASN A 39 -3.79 0.82 1.90
CA ASN A 39 -5.23 0.98 1.69
C ASN A 39 -5.86 -0.24 0.97
N GLU A 40 -6.89 -0.83 1.58
CA GLU A 40 -7.57 -2.01 1.09
C GLU A 40 -8.84 -1.66 0.31
N ALA A 41 -8.69 -0.96 -0.82
CA ALA A 41 -9.85 -0.63 -1.66
C ALA A 41 -10.61 -1.90 -2.13
N PHE A 42 -9.85 -2.93 -2.50
CA PHE A 42 -10.34 -4.29 -2.76
C PHE A 42 -9.29 -5.32 -2.36
N ALA A 43 -9.70 -6.51 -1.91
CA ALA A 43 -8.76 -7.55 -1.49
C ALA A 43 -7.82 -8.02 -2.61
N SER A 44 -8.32 -8.10 -3.86
CA SER A 44 -7.55 -8.56 -5.02
C SER A 44 -6.32 -7.70 -5.29
N GLN A 45 -6.48 -6.37 -5.28
CA GLN A 45 -5.37 -5.45 -5.53
C GLN A 45 -4.40 -5.37 -4.34
N THR A 46 -4.91 -5.48 -3.11
CA THR A 46 -4.09 -5.50 -1.90
C THR A 46 -3.14 -6.70 -1.93
N ILE A 47 -3.69 -7.90 -2.16
CA ILE A 47 -2.89 -9.13 -2.23
C ILE A 47 -1.92 -9.10 -3.41
N ALA A 48 -2.33 -8.56 -4.56
CA ALA A 48 -1.44 -8.42 -5.72
C ALA A 48 -0.23 -7.52 -5.38
N SER A 49 -0.47 -6.36 -4.76
CA SER A 49 0.59 -5.43 -4.39
C SER A 49 1.51 -5.98 -3.30
N ILE A 50 0.96 -6.64 -2.28
CA ILE A 50 1.73 -7.31 -1.23
C ILE A 50 2.70 -8.34 -1.84
N LYS A 51 2.20 -9.18 -2.76
CA LYS A 51 3.01 -10.22 -3.39
C LYS A 51 4.07 -9.66 -4.32
N GLU A 52 3.74 -8.62 -5.09
CA GLU A 52 4.67 -8.03 -6.05
C GLU A 52 5.85 -7.33 -5.35
N VAL A 53 5.59 -6.64 -4.24
CA VAL A 53 6.62 -5.92 -3.48
C VAL A 53 7.31 -6.81 -2.44
N GLY A 54 6.69 -7.93 -2.06
CA GLY A 54 7.20 -8.82 -1.02
C GLY A 54 6.94 -8.31 0.40
N LEU A 55 5.79 -7.67 0.63
CA LEU A 55 5.44 -7.13 1.95
C LEU A 55 5.11 -8.26 2.93
N ASP A 56 5.55 -8.12 4.18
CA ASP A 56 5.20 -9.05 5.25
C ASP A 56 3.77 -8.81 5.73
N ILE A 57 2.90 -9.81 5.55
CA ILE A 57 1.49 -9.75 5.96
C ILE A 57 1.37 -9.56 7.48
N SER A 58 2.31 -10.07 8.28
CA SER A 58 2.29 -9.91 9.74
C SER A 58 2.55 -8.47 10.20
N ARG A 59 3.09 -7.62 9.32
CA ARG A 59 3.36 -6.19 9.54
C ARG A 59 2.42 -5.27 8.75
N THR A 60 1.56 -5.84 7.89
CA THR A 60 0.68 -5.07 7.01
C THR A 60 -0.73 -5.00 7.57
N ASN A 61 -1.27 -3.78 7.75
CA ASN A 61 -2.63 -3.51 8.23
C ASN A 61 -2.98 -4.27 9.53
N VAL A 62 -2.06 -4.31 10.49
CA VAL A 62 -2.20 -5.13 11.73
C VAL A 62 -3.38 -4.70 12.60
N ASN A 63 -3.86 -3.46 12.42
CA ASN A 63 -5.03 -2.90 13.11
C ASN A 63 -6.34 -2.99 12.28
N GLY A 64 -6.29 -3.71 11.15
CA GLY A 64 -7.38 -3.78 10.18
C GLY A 64 -7.31 -2.68 9.13
N GLY A 65 -7.72 -2.98 7.90
CA GLY A 65 -7.71 -2.03 6.79
C GLY A 65 -9.12 -1.59 6.35
N ALA A 66 -9.15 -0.92 5.20
CA ALA A 66 -10.36 -0.28 4.67
C ALA A 66 -11.51 -1.25 4.35
N ILE A 67 -11.25 -2.55 4.18
CA ILE A 67 -12.29 -3.57 4.03
C ILE A 67 -13.16 -3.66 5.30
N ALA A 68 -12.53 -3.56 6.48
CA ALA A 68 -13.21 -3.64 7.77
C ALA A 68 -13.64 -2.27 8.29
N LEU A 69 -12.76 -1.27 8.16
CA LEU A 69 -12.94 0.06 8.76
C LEU A 69 -13.73 1.04 7.86
N GLY A 70 -13.91 0.68 6.58
CA GLY A 70 -14.50 1.54 5.57
C GLY A 70 -13.49 2.48 4.91
N HIS A 71 -13.87 3.01 3.75
CA HIS A 71 -13.00 3.83 2.90
C HIS A 71 -13.64 5.19 2.58
N PRO A 72 -13.56 6.19 3.47
CA PRO A 72 -13.90 7.56 3.11
C PRO A 72 -12.83 8.10 2.14
N LEU A 73 -13.16 8.17 0.85
CA LEU A 73 -12.25 8.44 -0.27
C LEU A 73 -11.23 9.57 -0.01
N GLY A 74 -11.67 10.70 0.52
CA GLY A 74 -10.80 11.86 0.78
C GLY A 74 -10.06 11.84 2.12
N ALA A 75 -10.47 10.99 3.06
CA ALA A 75 -9.93 10.99 4.43
C ALA A 75 -9.02 9.78 4.71
N THR A 76 -9.09 8.73 3.91
CA THR A 76 -8.36 7.48 4.17
C THR A 76 -6.86 7.70 4.27
N GLY A 77 -6.27 8.54 3.42
CA GLY A 77 -4.85 8.86 3.49
C GLY A 77 -4.41 9.57 4.78
N ALA A 78 -5.33 10.28 5.47
CA ALA A 78 -5.07 10.90 6.76
C ALA A 78 -5.46 10.01 7.96
N MET A 79 -6.22 8.93 7.73
CA MET A 79 -6.55 7.93 8.75
C MET A 79 -5.47 6.85 8.90
N LEU A 80 -4.73 6.58 7.83
CA LEU A 80 -3.66 5.56 7.76
C LEU A 80 -2.28 6.08 8.20
N THR A 81 -2.21 7.22 8.91
CA THR A 81 -0.97 7.86 9.43
C THR A 81 -0.90 7.80 10.94
#